data_AF-A0A519SF15-F1
#
_entry.id   AF-A0A519SF15-F1
#
_cell.length_a   1.000
_cell.length_b   1.000
_cell.length_c   1.000
_cell.angle_alpha   90.00
_cell.angle_beta   90.00
_cell.angle_gamma   90.00
#
_symmetry.space_group_name_H-M   'P 1'
#
loop_
_entity.id
_entity.type
_entity.pdbx_description
1 polymer ?
#
loop_
_entity_poly.entity_id
_entity_poly.type
_entity_poly.pdbx_seq_one_letter_code
_entity_poly.pdbx_strand_id
1 'polypeptide(L)' 'MRPRPTSQFVIGSFVRLVANGQVHRVVWRGKLAMPKYSDWPGEIAVYRLDNDYWDCYYEYQLYPAQPWDSSAPGQQHS' A
#
# COMPACT_ATOMS: atom_id res chain seq x y z
N MET A 1 -1.42 27.17 -4.72
CA MET A 1 -0.71 25.92 -4.34
C MET A 1 -1.67 24.76 -4.53
N ARG A 2 -1.31 23.71 -5.28
CA ARG A 2 -2.12 22.48 -5.32
C ARG A 2 -2.00 21.79 -3.95
N PRO A 3 -3.11 21.34 -3.33
CA PRO A 3 -3.03 20.53 -2.11
C PRO A 3 -2.15 19.33 -2.40
N ARG A 4 -1.11 19.11 -1.58
CA ARG A 4 -0.40 17.82 -1.63
C ARG A 4 -1.41 16.75 -1.24
N PRO A 5 -1.55 15.65 -1.99
CA PRO A 5 -2.37 14.54 -1.54
C PRO A 5 -1.85 14.12 -0.17
N THR A 6 -2.73 14.00 0.81
CA THR A 6 -2.39 13.55 2.18
C THR A 6 -1.99 12.07 2.23
N SER A 7 -1.81 11.43 1.07
CA SER A 7 -1.57 10.01 0.94
C SER A 7 -0.62 9.76 -0.23
N GLN A 8 0.33 8.86 -0.01
CA GLN A 8 1.38 8.55 -0.97
C GLN A 8 0.87 7.71 -2.15
N PHE A 9 -0.10 6.83 -1.92
CA PHE A 9 -0.57 5.87 -2.92
C PHE A 9 -1.94 6.25 -3.50
N VAL A 10 -2.16 5.90 -4.76
CA VAL A 10 -3.43 6.06 -5.48
C VAL A 10 -3.86 4.71 -6.08
N ILE A 11 -5.10 4.61 -6.56
CA ILE A 11 -5.54 3.42 -7.29
C ILE A 11 -4.62 3.22 -8.49
N GLY A 12 -4.09 2.01 -8.63
CA GLY A 12 -3.11 1.63 -9.64
C GLY A 12 -1.65 1.74 -9.22
N SER A 13 -1.34 2.31 -8.04
CA SER A 13 0.01 2.23 -7.46
C SER A 13 0.43 0.78 -7.20
N PHE A 14 1.72 0.50 -7.26
CA PHE A 14 2.31 -0.79 -6.92
C PHE A 14 3.01 -0.70 -5.56
N VAL A 15 2.77 -1.68 -4.70
CA VAL A 15 3.28 -1.71 -3.32
C VAL A 15 3.64 -3.13 -2.90
N ARG A 16 4.39 -3.27 -1.80
CA ARG A 16 4.65 -4.54 -1.12
C ARG A 16 4.21 -4.44 0.35
N LEU A 17 3.81 -5.57 0.94
CA LEU A 17 3.50 -5.68 2.37
C LEU A 17 4.75 -5.84 3.24
N VAL A 18 5.85 -6.30 2.63
CA VAL A 18 7.18 -6.40 3.24
C VAL A 18 8.22 -5.97 2.21
N ALA A 19 9.36 -5.42 2.62
CA ALA A 19 10.31 -4.76 1.73
C ALA A 19 10.73 -5.58 0.49
N ASN A 20 10.89 -6.90 0.63
CA ASN A 20 11.28 -7.82 -0.45
C ASN A 20 10.14 -8.81 -0.83
N GLY A 21 8.90 -8.44 -0.55
CA GLY A 21 7.73 -9.28 -0.79
C GLY A 21 7.21 -9.21 -2.22
N GLN A 22 6.12 -9.94 -2.46
CA GLN A 22 5.37 -9.86 -3.70
C GLN A 22 4.83 -8.44 -3.91
N VAL A 23 4.87 -7.99 -5.16
CA VAL A 23 4.28 -6.72 -5.58
C VAL A 23 2.79 -6.90 -5.79
N HIS A 24 2.00 -5.99 -5.22
CA HIS A 24 0.56 -5.94 -5.38
C HIS A 24 0.14 -4.57 -5.90
N ARG A 25 -0.97 -4.55 -6.62
CA ARG A 25 -1.58 -3.32 -7.12
C ARG A 25 -2.61 -2.80 -6.14
N VAL A 26 -2.63 -1.50 -5.88
CA VAL A 26 -3.70 -0.85 -5.12
C VAL A 26 -4.96 -0.80 -5.99
N VAL A 27 -6.04 -1.45 -5.56
CA VAL A 27 -7.32 -1.50 -6.28
C VAL A 27 -8.37 -0.59 -5.68
N TRP A 28 -8.19 -0.21 -4.41
CA TRP A 28 -9.10 0.71 -3.74
C TRP A 28 -8.35 1.55 -2.69
N ARG A 29 -8.86 2.76 -2.47
CA ARG A 29 -8.39 3.70 -1.46
C ARG A 29 -9.58 4.33 -0.75
N GLY A 30 -9.50 4.42 0.57
CA GLY A 30 -10.45 5.19 1.36
C GLY A 30 -9.82 5.76 2.62
N LYS A 31 -10.67 6.07 3.58
CA LYS A 31 -10.28 6.63 4.86
C LYS A 31 -10.97 5.89 5.99
N LEU A 32 -10.23 5.62 7.06
CA LEU A 32 -10.77 5.08 8.30
C LEU A 32 -10.83 6.20 9.34
N ALA A 33 -12.00 6.42 9.92
CA ALA A 33 -12.17 7.33 11.05
C ALA A 33 -11.67 6.64 12.32
N MET A 34 -10.61 7.17 12.91
CA MET A 34 -10.02 6.66 14.14
C MET A 34 -10.75 7.22 15.37
N PRO A 35 -10.89 6.42 16.45
CA PRO A 35 -11.44 6.90 17.72
C PRO A 35 -10.63 8.08 18.26
N LYS A 36 -11.31 9.00 18.97
CA LYS A 36 -10.66 10.20 19.54
C LYS A 36 -9.56 9.89 20.56
N TYR A 37 -9.57 8.70 21.15
CA TYR A 37 -8.62 8.26 22.17
C TYR A 37 -7.48 7.38 21.62
N SER A 38 -7.38 7.25 20.28
CA SER A 38 -6.23 6.58 19.67
C SER A 38 -5.02 7.50 19.61
N ASP A 39 -3.84 6.93 19.41
CA ASP A 39 -2.61 7.68 19.16
C ASP A 39 -2.65 8.50 17.85
N TRP A 40 -3.67 8.27 17.03
CA TRP A 40 -3.85 8.88 15.70
C TRP A 40 -5.30 9.36 15.54
N PRO A 41 -5.74 10.38 16.29
CA PRO A 41 -7.12 10.86 16.18
C PRO A 41 -7.34 11.51 14.82
N GLY A 42 -8.46 11.17 14.15
CA GLY A 42 -8.83 11.73 12.85
C GLY A 42 -9.08 10.68 11.77
N GLU A 43 -8.95 11.08 10.51
CA GLU A 43 -9.08 10.16 9.37
C GLU A 43 -7.70 9.71 8.89
N ILE A 44 -7.47 8.40 8.78
CA ILE A 44 -6.25 7.82 8.19
C ILE A 44 -6.54 7.17 6.84
N ALA A 45 -5.61 7.28 5.90
CA ALA A 45 -5.72 6.59 4.61
C ALA A 45 -5.58 5.07 4.77
N VAL A 46 -6.45 4.34 4.09
CA VAL A 46 -6.41 2.87 4.01
C VAL A 46 -6.54 2.40 2.57
N TYR A 47 -5.95 1.24 2.28
CA TYR A 47 -5.77 0.72 0.93
C TYR A 47 -6.15 -0.74 0.84
N ARG A 48 -6.75 -1.15 -0.28
CA ARG A 48 -6.94 -2.55 -0.61
C ARG A 48 -6.06 -2.94 -1.78
N LEU A 49 -5.47 -4.11 -1.69
CA LEU A 49 -4.55 -4.65 -2.67
C LEU A 49 -5.23 -5.73 -3.51
N ASP A 50 -4.73 -5.91 -4.74
CA ASP A 50 -5.06 -7.04 -5.60
C ASP A 50 -4.26 -8.27 -5.15
N ASN A 51 -4.67 -8.90 -4.04
CA ASN A 51 -3.93 -9.98 -3.42
C ASN A 51 -4.83 -11.10 -2.84
N ASP A 52 -6.01 -11.31 -3.41
CA ASP A 52 -7.04 -12.27 -2.97
C ASP A 52 -7.64 -12.05 -1.57
N TYR A 53 -7.01 -11.20 -0.73
CA TYR A 53 -7.52 -10.84 0.58
C TYR A 53 -8.52 -9.68 0.51
N TRP A 54 -9.39 -9.63 1.52
CA TRP A 54 -10.37 -8.55 1.71
C TRP A 54 -9.91 -7.48 2.71
N ASP A 55 -8.68 -7.60 3.21
CA ASP A 55 -8.12 -6.71 4.22
C ASP A 55 -7.80 -5.31 3.67
N CYS A 56 -7.87 -4.34 4.57
CA CYS A 56 -7.42 -2.97 4.35
C CYS A 56 -6.09 -2.75 5.08
N TYR A 57 -5.16 -2.11 4.40
CA TYR A 57 -3.81 -1.82 4.89
C TYR A 57 -3.64 -0.33 5.11
N TYR A 58 -2.96 0.05 6.20
CA TYR A 58 -2.55 1.43 6.43
C TYR A 58 -1.36 1.82 5.57
N GLU A 59 -1.19 3.11 5.30
CA GLU A 59 -0.07 3.62 4.49
C GLU A 59 1.29 3.16 5.01
N TYR A 60 1.51 3.20 6.32
CA TYR A 60 2.79 2.84 6.95
C TYR A 60 3.13 1.35 6.87
N GLN A 61 2.16 0.50 6.50
CA GLN A 61 2.39 -0.93 6.29
C GLN A 61 2.84 -1.25 4.86
N LEU A 62 2.83 -0.26 3.97
CA LEU A 62 3.08 -0.43 2.55
C LEU A 62 4.45 0.14 2.17
N TYR A 63 5.21 -0.67 1.44
CA TYR A 63 6.45 -0.26 0.82
C TYR A 63 6.18 0.09 -0.65
N PRO A 64 6.61 1.26 -1.14
CA PRO A 64 6.50 1.59 -2.56
C PRO A 64 7.21 0.56 -3.44
N ALA A 65 6.63 0.22 -4.58
CA ALA A 65 7.22 -0.69 -5.55
C ALA A 65 6.95 -0.22 -6.99
N GLN A 66 7.69 -0.82 -7.93
CA GLN A 66 7.49 -0.67 -9.37
C GLN A 66 6.75 -1.89 -9.94
N PRO A 67 6.08 -1.78 -11.10
CA PRO A 67 5.36 -2.91 -11.69
C PRO A 67 6.25 -4.11 -12.03
N TRP A 68 7.52 -3.86 -12.34
CA TRP A 68 8.52 -4.88 -12.71
C TRP A 68 9.36 -5.36 -11.52
N ASP A 69 9.02 -4.93 -10.30
CA ASP A 69 9.63 -5.42 -9.06
C ASP A 69 9.15 -6.84 -8.69
N SER A 70 8.45 -7.52 -9.61
CA SER A 70 8.08 -8.93 -9.54
C SER A 70 9.30 -9.77 -9.19
N SER A 71 9.23 -10.39 -8.01
CA SER A 71 10.11 -11.40 -7.44
C SER A 71 11.18 -11.87 -8.41
N ALA A 72 12.42 -11.40 -8.28
CA ALA A 72 13.54 -12.07 -8.92
C ALA A 72 13.50 -13.54 -8.48
N PRO A 73 13.26 -14.50 -9.38
CA PRO A 73 13.67 -15.85 -9.09
C PRO A 73 15.19 -15.80 -9.24
N GLY A 74 15.92 -15.94 -8.15
CA GLY A 74 17.24 -16.53 -8.29
C GLY A 74 17.03 -17.90 -8.93
N GLN A 75 17.34 -18.02 -10.23
CA GLN A 75 17.84 -19.20 -10.97
C GLN A 75 17.86 -18.90 -12.48
N GLN A 76 18.85 -18.12 -12.92
CA GLN A 76 19.61 -18.46 -14.11
C GLN A 76 21.06 -18.62 -13.67
N HIS A 77 21.37 -19.83 -13.17
CA HIS A 77 22.75 -20.30 -13.14
C HIS A 77 22.99 -21.04 -14.46
N SER A 78 24.06 -20.59 -15.11
CA SER A 78 24.88 -21.17 -16.19
C SER A 78 24.40 -22.42 -16.93
#